data_AF-A0A2M7G8G7-F1
#
_entry.id   AF-A0A2M7G8G7-F1
#
_cell.length_a   1.000
_cell.length_b   1.000
_cell.length_c   1.000
_cell.angle_alpha   90.00
_cell.angle_beta   90.00
_cell.angle_gamma   90.00
#
_symmetry.space_group_name_H-M   'P 1'
#
loop_
_entity.id
_entity.type
_entity.pdbx_description
1 polymer ?
#
loop_
_entity_poly.entity_id
_entity_poly.type
_entity_poly.pdbx_seq_one_letter_code
_entity_poly.pdbx_strand_id
1 'polypeptide(L)'
;MEPTLVLKTQSFALRLYSLLRDLDPSRWGSVRKKNITHQIIELEAEVHRLYDQMQSVLLTLEEQEIKEAPLTALQETLKPVGSLLTQLKDVHQVEHLSYVNLYTLSKRLQKAYQRLSVMMEACQTPIPHLRPTNLTRSVFHAANAVSILFMIALVPSFDWMFWIALAFLVFCIFTESLKRIHPSLKAQVMRIFAPIAHPHEYDKVNSATWYGVALLLLSMMPLPLGIVAVAVLGFGDPAAGLIGRKYGKIPMPGNRTLEGSMTFFLVGTLAASISLTLMHPLPLYVNLIVSAAAALTGALGEFLGKYPDDNLSIPLTSAGGAALALSVLGIF
;
A
#
# COMPACT_ATOMS: atom_id res chain seq x y z
N MET A 1 4.67 19.19 26.13
CA MET A 1 5.37 19.29 24.82
C MET A 1 5.03 20.64 24.23
N GLU A 2 6.00 21.43 23.77
CA GLU A 2 5.71 22.76 23.19
C GLU A 2 4.88 22.56 21.89
N PRO A 3 3.58 22.93 21.86
CA PRO A 3 2.68 22.58 20.75
C PRO A 3 3.17 23.14 19.40
N THR A 4 3.85 24.28 19.47
CA THR A 4 4.48 24.99 18.36
C THR A 4 5.54 24.15 17.65
N LEU A 5 6.38 23.41 18.38
CA LEU A 5 7.48 22.66 17.80
C LEU A 5 6.99 21.40 17.09
N VAL A 6 6.02 20.70 17.69
CA VAL A 6 5.37 19.52 17.09
C VAL A 6 4.69 19.88 15.78
N LEU A 7 3.95 21.00 15.74
CA LEU A 7 3.29 21.48 14.52
C LEU A 7 4.29 21.87 13.43
N LYS A 8 5.42 22.51 13.79
CA LYS A 8 6.49 22.79 12.83
C LYS A 8 7.11 21.51 12.28
N THR A 9 7.36 20.51 13.12
CA THR A 9 7.85 19.19 12.68
C THR A 9 6.84 18.49 11.76
N GLN A 10 5.54 18.63 12.03
CA GLN A 10 4.50 18.12 11.15
C GLN A 10 4.55 18.78 9.76
N SER A 11 4.64 20.10 9.72
CA SER A 11 4.77 20.87 8.47
C SER A 11 6.01 20.47 7.66
N PHE A 12 7.16 20.35 8.34
CA PHE A 12 8.38 19.82 7.74
C PHE A 12 8.18 18.42 7.18
N ALA A 13 7.56 17.52 7.95
CA ALA A 13 7.33 16.14 7.54
C ALA A 13 6.41 16.05 6.31
N LEU A 14 5.38 16.89 6.19
CA LEU A 14 4.51 16.95 5.00
C LEU A 14 5.29 17.37 3.73
N ARG A 15 6.24 18.31 3.87
CA ARG A 15 7.11 18.71 2.75
C ARG A 15 8.13 17.63 2.41
N LEU A 16 8.71 16.98 3.42
CA LEU A 16 9.60 15.83 3.23
C LEU A 16 8.88 14.67 2.52
N TYR A 17 7.61 14.42 2.86
CA TYR A 17 6.76 13.46 2.17
C TYR A 17 6.60 13.80 0.68
N SER A 18 6.37 15.08 0.36
CA SER A 18 6.30 15.54 -1.04
C SER A 18 7.62 15.30 -1.78
N LEU A 19 8.76 15.68 -1.19
CA LEU A 19 10.08 15.43 -1.76
C LEU A 19 10.30 13.93 -2.03
N LEU A 20 9.97 13.07 -1.07
CA LEU A 20 10.13 11.62 -1.20
C LEU A 20 9.28 11.03 -2.33
N ARG A 21 8.10 11.59 -2.60
CA ARG A 21 7.29 11.22 -3.78
C ARG A 21 7.93 11.66 -5.08
N ASP A 22 8.60 12.80 -5.10
CA ASP A 22 9.28 13.31 -6.29
C ASP A 22 10.61 12.60 -6.55
N LEU A 23 11.25 12.08 -5.49
CA LEU A 23 12.42 11.22 -5.54
C LEU A 23 12.10 9.75 -5.87
N ASP A 24 10.83 9.38 -6.11
CA ASP A 24 10.48 8.02 -6.54
C ASP A 24 10.98 7.76 -7.97
N PRO A 25 11.80 6.72 -8.22
CA PRO A 25 12.35 6.42 -9.54
C PRO A 25 11.31 6.20 -10.64
N SER A 26 10.10 5.77 -10.27
CA SER A 26 9.00 5.65 -11.22
C SER A 26 8.57 7.00 -11.81
N ARG A 27 8.86 8.12 -11.14
CA ARG A 27 8.39 9.48 -11.49
C ARG A 27 9.45 10.39 -12.15
N TRP A 28 10.63 9.87 -12.51
CA TRP A 28 11.77 10.69 -12.97
C TRP A 28 11.69 11.22 -14.42
N GLY A 29 10.53 11.14 -15.08
CA GLY A 29 10.29 11.62 -16.45
C GLY A 29 10.32 13.16 -16.59
N SER A 30 11.49 13.68 -16.98
CA SER A 30 11.80 14.90 -17.77
C SER A 30 11.38 16.33 -17.36
N VAL A 31 10.61 16.62 -16.30
CA VAL A 31 10.31 18.05 -15.92
C VAL A 31 10.63 18.40 -14.45
N ARG A 32 10.93 17.44 -13.58
CA ARG A 32 11.01 17.67 -12.11
C ARG A 32 12.40 17.95 -11.52
N LYS A 33 13.49 17.76 -12.27
CA LYS A 33 14.85 17.80 -11.69
C LYS A 33 15.19 19.13 -10.99
N LYS A 34 14.82 20.28 -11.60
CA LYS A 34 15.13 21.61 -11.02
C LYS A 34 14.35 21.93 -9.73
N ASN A 35 13.11 21.45 -9.59
CA ASN A 35 12.30 21.70 -8.39
C ASN A 35 12.80 20.90 -7.19
N ILE A 36 13.32 19.69 -7.43
CA ILE A 36 13.85 18.80 -6.39
C ILE A 36 15.07 19.42 -5.70
N THR A 37 15.98 20.07 -6.45
CA THR A 37 17.16 20.72 -5.87
C THR A 37 16.78 21.76 -4.82
N HIS A 38 15.85 22.65 -5.17
CA HIS A 38 15.40 23.72 -4.29
C HIS A 38 14.74 23.16 -3.03
N GLN A 39 13.85 22.17 -3.20
CA GLN A 39 13.19 21.50 -2.08
C GLN A 39 14.18 20.82 -1.13
N ILE A 40 15.22 20.17 -1.64
CA ILE A 40 16.25 19.53 -0.80
C ILE A 40 16.96 20.59 0.05
N ILE A 41 17.37 21.71 -0.55
CA ILE A 41 18.07 22.81 0.15
C ILE A 41 17.18 23.42 1.23
N GLU A 42 15.92 23.71 0.92
CA GLU A 42 14.98 24.28 1.88
C GLU A 42 14.70 23.34 3.06
N LEU A 43 14.47 22.04 2.77
CA LEU A 43 14.21 21.02 3.78
C LEU A 43 15.45 20.78 4.66
N GLU A 44 16.64 20.78 4.07
CA GLU A 44 17.88 20.69 4.82
C GLU A 44 18.04 21.88 5.77
N ALA A 45 17.84 23.11 5.31
CA ALA A 45 17.92 24.28 6.19
C ALA A 45 16.85 24.25 7.30
N GLU A 46 15.65 23.75 6.99
CA GLU A 46 14.56 23.65 7.95
C GLU A 46 14.80 22.61 9.04
N VAL A 47 15.30 21.42 8.70
CA VAL A 47 15.57 20.38 9.71
C VAL A 47 16.68 20.79 10.68
N HIS A 48 17.68 21.55 10.21
CA HIS A 48 18.70 22.14 11.09
C HIS A 48 18.09 23.16 12.05
N ARG A 49 17.24 24.08 11.57
CA ARG A 49 16.52 25.04 12.44
C ARG A 49 15.65 24.34 13.48
N LEU A 50 14.97 23.26 13.10
CA LEU A 50 14.18 22.45 14.04
C LEU A 50 15.08 21.80 15.09
N TYR A 51 16.22 21.25 14.68
CA TYR A 51 17.19 20.64 15.58
C TYR A 51 17.73 21.66 16.59
N ASP A 52 18.09 22.87 16.14
CA ASP A 52 18.59 23.94 17.02
C ASP A 52 17.52 24.42 18.01
N GLN A 53 16.26 24.57 17.56
CA GLN A 53 15.14 24.91 18.43
C GLN A 53 14.88 23.84 19.50
N MET A 54 14.95 22.56 19.11
CA MET A 54 14.80 21.44 20.05
C MET A 54 15.94 21.42 21.06
N GLN A 55 17.17 21.63 20.60
CA GLN A 55 18.35 21.68 21.45
C GLN A 55 18.26 22.84 22.46
N SER A 56 17.83 24.03 22.04
CA SER A 56 17.68 25.16 22.95
C SER A 56 16.65 24.91 24.04
N VAL A 57 15.53 24.24 23.71
CA VAL A 57 14.51 23.87 24.70
C VAL A 57 15.03 22.80 25.66
N LEU A 58 15.74 21.78 25.16
CA LEU A 58 16.31 20.73 26.00
C LEU A 58 17.33 21.26 27.01
N LEU A 59 18.11 22.28 26.65
CA LEU A 59 19.06 22.94 27.55
C LEU A 59 18.40 23.72 28.68
N THR A 60 17.11 24.03 28.58
CA THR A 60 16.34 24.74 29.62
C THR A 60 15.60 23.82 30.58
N LEU A 61 15.60 22.50 30.32
CA LEU A 61 14.90 21.50 31.13
C LEU A 61 15.84 20.87 32.18
N GLU A 62 15.28 20.41 33.29
CA GLU A 62 16.03 19.69 34.32
C GLU A 62 16.40 18.26 33.86
N GLU A 63 17.48 17.69 34.40
CA GLU A 63 18.06 16.41 33.95
C GLU A 63 17.09 15.20 34.02
N GLN A 64 16.13 15.24 34.95
CA GLN A 64 15.03 14.27 35.06
C GLN A 64 13.94 14.46 34.00
N GLU A 65 13.63 15.70 33.63
CA GLU A 65 12.64 16.02 32.58
C GLU A 65 13.18 15.66 31.18
N ILE A 66 14.50 15.76 30.95
CA ILE A 66 15.15 15.43 29.68
C ILE A 66 15.03 13.94 29.31
N LYS A 67 15.15 13.04 30.30
CA LYS A 67 15.12 11.59 30.07
C LYS A 67 13.72 11.05 29.74
N GLU A 68 12.68 11.73 30.17
CA GLU A 68 11.28 11.35 29.89
C GLU A 68 10.65 12.15 28.74
N ALA A 69 11.33 13.17 28.22
CA ALA A 69 10.77 14.08 27.23
C ALA A 69 10.56 13.42 25.85
N PRO A 70 9.33 13.44 25.30
CA PRO A 70 9.06 13.12 23.91
C PRO A 70 9.90 13.95 22.91
N LEU A 71 10.42 15.10 23.35
CA LEU A 71 11.28 15.97 22.55
C LEU A 71 12.61 15.31 22.20
N THR A 72 13.24 14.59 23.14
CA THR A 72 14.52 13.90 22.95
C THR A 72 14.38 12.81 21.88
N ALA A 73 13.34 11.98 21.99
CA ALA A 73 13.04 10.95 20.99
C ALA A 73 12.74 11.54 19.60
N LEU A 74 12.05 12.68 19.53
CA LEU A 74 11.77 13.37 18.27
C LEU A 74 13.07 13.93 17.65
N GLN A 75 13.98 14.47 18.46
CA GLN A 75 15.27 14.97 18.02
C GLN A 75 16.16 13.85 17.48
N GLU A 76 16.23 12.72 18.18
CA GLU A 76 16.93 11.51 17.73
C GLU A 76 16.36 10.98 16.40
N THR A 77 15.05 11.11 16.20
CA THR A 77 14.38 10.68 14.97
C THR A 77 14.68 11.60 13.78
N LEU A 78 14.87 12.90 14.01
CA LEU A 78 15.19 13.89 12.97
C LEU A 78 16.67 13.90 12.57
N LYS A 79 17.59 13.49 13.46
CA LYS A 79 19.04 13.49 13.18
C LYS A 79 19.42 12.67 11.92
N PRO A 80 18.92 11.44 11.72
CA PRO A 80 19.13 10.70 10.46
C PRO A 80 18.55 11.42 9.25
N VAL A 81 17.41 12.11 9.38
CA VAL A 81 16.77 12.85 8.28
C VAL A 81 17.68 13.99 7.80
N GLY A 82 18.22 14.79 8.73
CA GLY A 82 19.15 15.87 8.40
C GLY A 82 20.39 15.38 7.68
N SER A 83 21.09 14.40 8.24
CA SER A 83 22.29 13.83 7.60
C SER A 83 22.04 13.28 6.19
N LEU A 84 20.86 12.69 5.93
CA LEU A 84 20.50 12.17 4.62
C LEU A 84 20.11 13.28 3.63
N LEU A 85 19.50 14.37 4.10
CA LEU A 85 19.21 15.55 3.27
C LEU A 85 20.49 16.26 2.85
N THR A 86 21.48 16.38 3.74
CA THR A 86 22.81 16.89 3.38
C THR A 86 23.50 15.99 2.35
N GLN A 87 23.51 14.66 2.57
CA GLN A 87 24.04 13.72 1.57
C GLN A 87 23.31 13.82 0.21
N LEU A 88 21.99 14.00 0.22
CA LEU A 88 21.21 14.20 -1.00
C LEU A 88 21.54 15.51 -1.70
N LYS A 89 21.74 16.60 -0.94
CA LYS A 89 22.15 17.91 -1.46
C LYS A 89 23.53 17.80 -2.13
N ASP A 90 24.49 17.18 -1.46
CA ASP A 90 25.85 16.99 -1.97
C ASP A 90 25.84 16.15 -3.26
N VAL A 91 25.10 15.03 -3.25
CA VAL A 91 24.95 14.15 -4.41
C VAL A 91 24.24 14.84 -5.57
N HIS A 92 23.35 15.80 -5.30
CA HIS A 92 22.61 16.51 -6.34
C HIS A 92 23.39 17.68 -6.97
N GLN A 93 24.41 18.21 -6.30
CA GLN A 93 25.28 19.25 -6.86
C GLN A 93 26.27 18.72 -7.91
N VAL A 94 26.55 17.41 -7.92
CA VAL A 94 27.47 16.78 -8.87
C VAL A 94 26.70 16.39 -10.14
N GLU A 95 26.94 17.08 -11.26
CA GLU A 95 26.22 16.93 -12.54
C GLU A 95 26.25 15.51 -13.15
N HIS A 96 27.16 14.65 -12.70
CA HIS A 96 27.30 13.25 -13.13
C HIS A 96 26.75 12.27 -12.08
N LEU A 97 25.43 12.08 -12.09
CA LEU A 97 24.74 11.24 -11.12
C LEU A 97 24.68 9.77 -11.57
N SER A 98 25.22 8.86 -10.76
CA SER A 98 24.85 7.44 -10.81
C SER A 98 23.43 7.29 -10.22
N TYR A 99 22.48 6.87 -11.05
CA TYR A 99 21.09 6.52 -10.68
C TYR A 99 21.00 5.70 -9.38
N VAL A 100 21.98 4.83 -9.17
CA VAL A 100 22.09 3.92 -8.01
C VAL A 100 22.24 4.68 -6.69
N ASN A 101 23.04 5.76 -6.67
CA ASN A 101 23.29 6.53 -5.44
C ASN A 101 22.05 7.29 -4.99
N LEU A 102 21.35 7.93 -5.92
CA LEU A 102 20.11 8.66 -5.64
C LEU A 102 19.01 7.70 -5.15
N TYR A 103 18.88 6.53 -5.79
CA TYR A 103 17.97 5.48 -5.35
C TYR A 103 18.26 5.00 -3.93
N THR A 104 19.54 4.74 -3.63
CA THR A 104 19.97 4.22 -2.32
C THR A 104 19.73 5.24 -1.21
N LEU A 105 20.04 6.51 -1.45
CA LEU A 105 19.76 7.60 -0.52
C LEU A 105 18.27 7.84 -0.31
N SER A 106 17.48 7.84 -1.40
CA SER A 106 16.02 7.94 -1.34
C SER A 106 15.44 6.83 -0.46
N LYS A 107 15.86 5.57 -0.63
CA LYS A 107 15.44 4.46 0.24
C LYS A 107 15.80 4.66 1.72
N ARG A 108 17.00 5.15 2.01
CA ARG A 108 17.42 5.45 3.40
C ARG A 108 16.57 6.56 4.01
N LEU A 109 16.25 7.60 3.23
CA LEU A 109 15.41 8.71 3.66
C LEU A 109 13.95 8.28 3.87
N GLN A 110 13.41 7.40 3.02
CA GLN A 110 12.09 6.78 3.25
C GLN A 110 12.03 6.02 4.58
N LYS A 111 13.09 5.27 4.92
CA LYS A 111 13.16 4.55 6.21
C LYS A 111 13.24 5.50 7.40
N ALA A 112 13.96 6.62 7.27
CA ALA A 112 14.00 7.65 8.31
C ALA A 112 12.64 8.34 8.47
N TYR A 113 11.96 8.65 7.37
CA TYR A 113 10.59 9.19 7.37
C TYR A 113 9.58 8.26 8.05
N GLN A 114 9.67 6.94 7.84
CA GLN A 114 8.79 5.98 8.53
C GLN A 114 8.97 5.97 10.05
N ARG A 115 10.19 6.20 10.54
CA ARG A 115 10.41 6.36 11.99
C ARG A 115 9.78 7.66 12.50
N LEU A 116 9.93 8.74 11.72
CA LEU A 116 9.28 10.02 12.02
C LEU A 116 7.76 9.88 12.05
N SER A 117 7.14 9.12 11.13
CA SER A 117 5.68 8.96 11.14
C SER A 117 5.15 8.26 12.39
N VAL A 118 5.83 7.20 12.84
CA VAL A 118 5.50 6.53 14.11
C VAL A 118 5.65 7.48 15.30
N MET A 119 6.71 8.30 15.32
CA MET A 119 6.90 9.28 16.39
C MET A 119 5.82 10.36 16.38
N MET A 120 5.42 10.85 15.20
CA MET A 120 4.35 11.84 15.05
C MET A 120 2.99 11.28 15.46
N GLU A 121 2.72 9.98 15.23
CA GLU A 121 1.55 9.29 15.78
C GLU A 121 1.56 9.26 17.32
N ALA A 122 2.71 8.95 17.94
CA ALA A 122 2.87 9.02 19.39
C ALA A 122 2.64 10.44 19.94
N CYS A 123 2.94 11.47 19.14
CA CYS A 123 2.67 12.87 19.45
C CYS A 123 1.25 13.33 19.08
N GLN A 124 0.31 12.41 18.79
CA GLN A 124 -1.08 12.69 18.41
C GLN A 124 -1.22 13.62 17.18
N THR A 125 -0.20 13.69 16.33
CA THR A 125 -0.14 14.56 15.14
C THR A 125 0.23 13.73 13.91
N PRO A 126 -0.61 12.75 13.51
CA PRO A 126 -0.26 11.78 12.49
C PRO A 126 0.08 12.45 11.15
N ILE A 127 1.08 11.88 10.47
CA ILE A 127 1.50 12.30 9.13
C ILE A 127 1.27 11.16 8.12
N PRO A 128 1.18 11.44 6.81
CA PRO A 128 0.92 10.41 5.81
C PRO A 128 1.99 9.32 5.80
N HIS A 129 1.62 8.04 5.78
CA HIS A 129 2.57 6.95 5.57
C HIS A 129 2.99 6.84 4.10
N LEU A 130 4.27 6.59 3.85
CA LEU A 130 4.77 6.26 2.51
C LEU A 130 4.40 4.83 2.15
N ARG A 131 3.81 4.63 0.96
CA ARG A 131 3.60 3.32 0.35
C ARG A 131 4.73 3.03 -0.64
N PRO A 132 5.81 2.31 -0.25
CA PRO A 132 6.92 2.04 -1.15
C PRO A 132 6.46 1.24 -2.37
N THR A 133 7.11 1.47 -3.52
CA THR A 133 6.90 0.69 -4.75
C THR A 133 7.36 -0.75 -4.53
N ASN A 134 6.43 -1.62 -4.14
CA ASN A 134 6.68 -3.04 -3.99
C ASN A 134 6.17 -3.81 -5.22
N LEU A 135 7.00 -3.82 -6.27
CA LEU A 135 6.70 -4.60 -7.48
C LEU A 135 6.55 -6.09 -7.17
N THR A 136 7.33 -6.61 -6.21
CA THR A 136 7.22 -8.00 -5.76
C THR A 136 5.83 -8.30 -5.22
N ARG A 137 5.25 -7.39 -4.43
CA ARG A 137 3.86 -7.53 -3.96
C ARG A 137 2.87 -7.49 -5.12
N SER A 138 3.02 -6.55 -6.07
CA SER A 138 2.14 -6.48 -7.25
C SER A 138 2.19 -7.75 -8.10
N VAL A 139 3.40 -8.30 -8.32
CA VAL A 139 3.60 -9.57 -9.04
C VAL A 139 3.01 -10.74 -8.25
N PHE A 140 3.18 -10.76 -6.92
CA PHE A 140 2.60 -11.79 -6.06
C PHE A 140 1.06 -11.77 -6.10
N HIS A 141 0.42 -10.60 -6.07
CA HIS A 141 -1.04 -10.49 -6.23
C HIS A 141 -1.51 -11.05 -7.57
N ALA A 142 -0.89 -10.64 -8.68
CA ALA A 142 -1.25 -11.13 -10.01
C ALA A 142 -1.00 -12.63 -10.16
N ALA A 143 0.13 -13.14 -9.66
CA ALA A 143 0.46 -14.57 -9.68
C ALA A 143 -0.56 -15.39 -8.87
N ASN A 144 -0.94 -14.93 -7.68
CA ASN A 144 -1.96 -15.60 -6.88
C ASN A 144 -3.31 -15.64 -7.60
N ALA A 145 -3.72 -14.55 -8.25
CA ALA A 145 -4.96 -14.54 -9.01
C ALA A 145 -4.92 -15.52 -10.19
N VAL A 146 -3.82 -15.57 -10.93
CA VAL A 146 -3.60 -16.57 -11.99
C VAL A 146 -3.68 -17.99 -11.42
N SER A 147 -3.02 -18.25 -10.28
CA SER A 147 -3.07 -19.57 -9.63
C SER A 147 -4.49 -19.95 -9.22
N ILE A 148 -5.27 -19.04 -8.63
CA ILE A 148 -6.66 -19.32 -8.24
C ILE A 148 -7.56 -19.52 -9.47
N LEU A 149 -7.45 -18.67 -10.50
CA LEU A 149 -8.21 -18.85 -11.75
C LEU A 149 -7.87 -20.18 -12.43
N PHE A 150 -6.60 -20.56 -12.43
CA PHE A 150 -6.15 -21.87 -12.94
C PHE A 150 -6.71 -23.02 -12.09
N MET A 151 -6.74 -22.90 -10.77
CA MET A 151 -7.36 -23.89 -9.89
C MET A 151 -8.87 -24.01 -10.16
N ILE A 152 -9.60 -22.90 -10.31
CA ILE A 152 -11.02 -22.92 -10.68
C ILE A 152 -11.23 -23.66 -12.01
N ALA A 153 -10.34 -23.47 -12.99
CA ALA A 153 -10.43 -24.15 -14.29
C ALA A 153 -10.10 -25.66 -14.24
N LEU A 154 -9.28 -26.09 -13.28
CA LEU A 154 -8.81 -27.47 -13.20
C LEU A 154 -9.61 -28.36 -12.24
N VAL A 155 -10.30 -27.79 -11.24
CA VAL A 155 -11.05 -28.62 -10.30
C VAL A 155 -12.24 -29.30 -10.97
N PRO A 156 -12.55 -30.56 -10.59
CA PRO A 156 -13.66 -31.30 -11.21
C PRO A 156 -15.03 -30.65 -11.03
N SER A 157 -15.24 -29.97 -9.89
CA SER A 157 -16.43 -29.16 -9.61
C SER A 157 -16.05 -27.94 -8.79
N PHE A 158 -16.82 -26.87 -8.91
CA PHE A 158 -16.57 -25.64 -8.17
C PHE A 158 -16.67 -25.84 -6.65
N ASP A 159 -17.44 -26.84 -6.18
CA ASP A 159 -17.56 -27.16 -4.75
C ASP A 159 -16.22 -27.50 -4.07
N TRP A 160 -15.23 -28.00 -4.84
CA TRP A 160 -13.89 -28.22 -4.31
C TRP A 160 -13.20 -26.93 -3.88
N MET A 161 -13.57 -25.78 -4.47
CA MET A 161 -13.03 -24.48 -4.07
C MET A 161 -13.37 -24.16 -2.61
N PHE A 162 -14.50 -24.64 -2.09
CA PHE A 162 -14.85 -24.45 -0.68
C PHE A 162 -13.83 -25.12 0.24
N TRP A 163 -13.53 -26.39 0.01
CA TRP A 163 -12.59 -27.14 0.85
C TRP A 163 -11.16 -26.61 0.74
N ILE A 164 -10.76 -26.21 -0.46
CA ILE A 164 -9.45 -25.60 -0.71
C ILE A 164 -9.33 -24.25 0.00
N ALA A 165 -10.34 -23.38 -0.14
CA ALA A 165 -10.37 -22.08 0.53
C ALA A 165 -10.42 -22.23 2.05
N LEU A 166 -11.18 -23.21 2.56
CA LEU A 166 -11.24 -23.52 3.99
C LEU A 166 -9.88 -24.00 4.51
N ALA A 167 -9.21 -24.92 3.81
CA ALA A 167 -7.88 -25.40 4.18
C ALA A 167 -6.85 -24.25 4.19
N PHE A 168 -6.89 -23.37 3.18
CA PHE A 168 -6.05 -22.17 3.12
C PHE A 168 -6.33 -21.22 4.28
N LEU A 169 -7.60 -20.93 4.59
CA LEU A 169 -7.97 -20.05 5.69
C LEU A 169 -7.54 -20.63 7.05
N VAL A 170 -7.74 -21.94 7.27
CA VAL A 170 -7.26 -22.64 8.48
C VAL A 170 -5.75 -22.53 8.60
N PHE A 171 -5.01 -22.71 7.50
CA PHE A 171 -3.56 -22.52 7.48
C PHE A 171 -3.17 -21.07 7.85
N CYS A 172 -3.86 -20.06 7.30
CA CYS A 172 -3.62 -18.65 7.65
C CYS A 172 -3.88 -18.39 9.14
N ILE A 173 -5.00 -18.84 9.69
CA ILE A 173 -5.34 -18.69 11.11
C ILE A 173 -4.32 -19.41 12.01
N PHE A 174 -3.89 -20.60 11.61
CA PHE A 174 -2.86 -21.35 12.33
C PHE A 174 -1.54 -20.58 12.39
N THR A 175 -1.05 -20.08 11.25
CA THR A 175 0.17 -19.26 11.22
C THR A 175 0.03 -17.95 12.00
N GLU A 176 -1.15 -17.31 11.97
CA GLU A 176 -1.45 -16.12 12.76
C GLU A 176 -1.39 -16.42 14.27
N SER A 177 -1.96 -17.54 14.70
CA SER A 177 -1.95 -18.00 16.09
C SER A 177 -0.53 -18.34 16.57
N LEU A 178 0.25 -19.05 15.76
CA LEU A 178 1.64 -19.38 16.07
C LEU A 178 2.52 -18.14 16.23
N LYS A 179 2.35 -17.11 15.39
CA LYS A 179 3.07 -15.83 15.52
C LYS A 179 2.79 -15.11 16.84
N ARG A 180 1.57 -15.26 17.39
CA ARG A 180 1.17 -14.63 18.66
C ARG A 180 1.75 -15.34 19.87
N ILE A 181 1.93 -16.65 19.78
CA ILE A 181 2.40 -17.48 20.89
C ILE A 181 3.95 -17.49 20.97
N HIS A 182 4.65 -17.54 19.83
CA HIS A 182 6.09 -17.71 19.80
C HIS A 182 6.82 -16.54 19.10
N PRO A 183 7.51 -15.67 19.86
CA PRO A 183 8.28 -14.54 19.30
C PRO A 183 9.34 -14.96 18.26
N SER A 184 9.95 -16.13 18.44
CA SER A 184 10.95 -16.69 17.53
C SER A 184 10.36 -17.08 16.18
N LEU A 185 9.14 -17.65 16.16
CA LEU A 185 8.42 -17.99 14.94
C LEU A 185 7.91 -16.73 14.23
N LYS A 186 7.47 -15.71 14.99
CA LYS A 186 7.16 -14.38 14.43
C LYS A 186 8.36 -13.83 13.64
N ALA A 187 9.56 -13.86 14.22
CA ALA A 187 10.75 -13.36 13.54
C ALA A 187 11.10 -14.16 12.25
N GLN A 188 10.93 -15.49 12.26
CA GLN A 188 11.18 -16.33 11.09
C GLN A 188 10.14 -16.09 9.98
N VAL A 189 8.86 -16.08 10.32
CA VAL A 189 7.77 -15.80 9.37
C VAL A 189 7.91 -14.41 8.77
N MET A 190 8.19 -13.38 9.59
CA MET A 190 8.41 -12.02 9.09
C MET A 190 9.66 -11.92 8.21
N ARG A 191 10.67 -12.77 8.39
CA ARG A 191 11.84 -12.82 7.48
C ARG A 191 11.46 -13.36 6.10
N ILE A 192 10.59 -14.35 6.03
CA ILE A 192 10.09 -14.91 4.75
C ILE A 192 9.19 -13.90 4.04
N PHE A 193 8.31 -13.22 4.78
CA PHE A 193 7.36 -12.26 4.21
C PHE A 193 7.90 -10.83 4.06
N ALA A 194 9.11 -10.52 4.53
CA ALA A 194 9.74 -9.20 4.42
C ALA A 194 9.76 -8.60 2.98
N PRO A 195 9.87 -9.40 1.89
CA PRO A 195 9.78 -8.86 0.54
C PRO A 195 8.37 -8.39 0.14
N ILE A 196 7.32 -8.82 0.85
CA ILE A 196 5.91 -8.65 0.47
C ILE A 196 5.14 -7.78 1.48
N ALA A 197 5.36 -8.00 2.78
CA ALA A 197 4.67 -7.33 3.88
C ALA A 197 5.40 -6.04 4.30
N HIS A 198 4.63 -4.99 4.61
CA HIS A 198 5.20 -3.76 5.15
C HIS A 198 5.47 -3.89 6.67
N PRO A 199 6.49 -3.21 7.22
CA PRO A 199 6.80 -3.29 8.66
C PRO A 199 5.62 -2.95 9.59
N HIS A 200 4.73 -2.04 9.18
CA HIS A 200 3.53 -1.67 9.95
C HIS A 200 2.39 -2.71 9.86
N GLU A 201 2.52 -3.74 9.01
CA GLU A 201 1.57 -4.85 8.88
C GLU A 201 1.93 -6.01 9.83
N TYR A 202 3.09 -5.95 10.50
CA TYR A 202 3.62 -7.07 11.28
C TYR A 202 2.79 -7.42 12.52
N ASP A 203 2.08 -6.44 13.08
CA ASP A 203 1.21 -6.61 14.25
C ASP A 203 -0.28 -6.64 13.88
N LYS A 204 -0.59 -6.61 12.58
CA LYS A 204 -1.97 -6.73 12.06
C LYS A 204 -2.22 -8.15 11.58
N VAL A 205 -3.49 -8.52 11.52
CA VAL A 205 -3.91 -9.74 10.82
C VAL A 205 -3.42 -9.66 9.37
N ASN A 206 -2.71 -10.69 8.92
CA ASN A 206 -2.13 -10.70 7.57
C ASN A 206 -3.23 -10.59 6.50
N SER A 207 -3.01 -9.76 5.47
CA SER A 207 -3.90 -9.62 4.30
C SER A 207 -4.22 -10.96 3.63
N ALA A 208 -3.29 -11.93 3.68
CA ALA A 208 -3.56 -13.30 3.20
C ALA A 208 -4.72 -13.99 3.94
N THR A 209 -4.90 -13.72 5.24
CA THR A 209 -6.02 -14.24 6.04
C THR A 209 -7.34 -13.65 5.55
N TRP A 210 -7.37 -12.32 5.32
CA TRP A 210 -8.54 -11.63 4.78
C TRP A 210 -8.89 -12.09 3.37
N TYR A 211 -7.88 -12.35 2.54
CA TYR A 211 -8.08 -12.97 1.24
C TYR A 211 -8.65 -14.39 1.36
N GLY A 212 -8.16 -15.20 2.32
CA GLY A 212 -8.69 -16.53 2.58
C GLY A 212 -10.17 -16.51 2.98
N VAL A 213 -10.59 -15.53 3.79
CA VAL A 213 -12.01 -15.30 4.11
C VAL A 213 -12.80 -14.95 2.85
N ALA A 214 -12.27 -14.06 2.00
CA ALA A 214 -12.91 -13.70 0.74
C ALA A 214 -13.11 -14.92 -0.17
N LEU A 215 -12.06 -15.72 -0.37
CA LEU A 215 -12.12 -16.94 -1.18
C LEU A 215 -13.14 -17.95 -0.65
N LEU A 216 -13.22 -18.12 0.68
CA LEU A 216 -14.20 -19.02 1.29
C LEU A 216 -15.63 -18.52 1.00
N LEU A 217 -15.90 -17.23 1.18
CA LEU A 217 -17.22 -16.66 0.88
C LEU A 217 -17.57 -16.75 -0.62
N LEU A 218 -16.61 -16.45 -1.50
CA LEU A 218 -16.79 -16.56 -2.95
C LEU A 218 -17.05 -17.99 -3.41
N SER A 219 -16.45 -18.99 -2.74
CA SER A 219 -16.69 -20.40 -3.06
C SER A 219 -18.12 -20.86 -2.77
N MET A 220 -18.85 -20.13 -1.94
CA MET A 220 -20.27 -20.36 -1.65
C MET A 220 -21.21 -19.63 -2.61
N MET A 221 -20.66 -18.83 -3.53
CA MET A 221 -21.39 -18.06 -4.54
C MET A 221 -21.36 -18.77 -5.90
N PRO A 222 -22.24 -18.41 -6.84
CA PRO A 222 -22.15 -18.90 -8.22
C PRO A 222 -20.77 -18.64 -8.85
N LEU A 223 -20.27 -19.63 -9.60
CA LEU A 223 -18.96 -19.62 -10.28
C LEU A 223 -18.61 -18.29 -10.98
N PRO A 224 -19.50 -17.64 -11.77
CA PRO A 224 -19.18 -16.39 -12.45
C PRO A 224 -18.75 -15.27 -11.49
N LEU A 225 -19.31 -15.24 -10.28
CA LEU A 225 -19.01 -14.23 -9.27
C LEU A 225 -17.60 -14.41 -8.70
N GLY A 226 -17.19 -15.65 -8.46
CA GLY A 226 -15.83 -15.97 -8.03
C GLY A 226 -14.79 -15.60 -9.09
N ILE A 227 -15.07 -15.91 -10.37
CA ILE A 227 -14.17 -15.59 -11.50
C ILE A 227 -13.89 -14.08 -11.57
N VAL A 228 -14.94 -13.26 -11.62
CA VAL A 228 -14.78 -11.81 -11.77
C VAL A 228 -14.16 -11.17 -10.52
N ALA A 229 -14.52 -11.62 -9.32
CA ALA A 229 -13.97 -11.08 -8.08
C ALA A 229 -12.45 -11.30 -7.96
N VAL A 230 -11.99 -12.53 -8.28
CA VAL A 230 -10.55 -12.87 -8.27
C VAL A 230 -9.80 -12.11 -9.36
N ALA A 231 -10.37 -12.02 -10.57
CA ALA A 231 -9.74 -11.29 -11.67
C ALA A 231 -9.63 -9.78 -11.39
N VAL A 232 -10.68 -9.15 -10.86
CA VAL A 232 -10.67 -7.71 -10.54
C VAL A 232 -9.63 -7.39 -9.47
N LEU A 233 -9.61 -8.10 -8.33
CA LEU A 233 -8.59 -7.89 -7.30
C LEU A 233 -7.18 -8.18 -7.85
N GLY A 234 -7.04 -9.31 -8.55
CA GLY A 234 -5.75 -9.83 -8.99
C GLY A 234 -5.01 -8.97 -10.00
N PHE A 235 -5.73 -8.29 -10.87
CA PHE A 235 -5.14 -7.49 -11.95
C PHE A 235 -5.43 -5.99 -11.81
N GLY A 236 -6.63 -5.63 -11.36
CA GLY A 236 -7.05 -4.24 -11.18
C GLY A 236 -6.23 -3.52 -10.12
N ASP A 237 -6.13 -4.10 -8.91
CA ASP A 237 -5.40 -3.50 -7.78
C ASP A 237 -3.90 -3.27 -8.06
N PRO A 238 -3.12 -4.28 -8.51
CA PRO A 238 -1.71 -4.05 -8.80
C PRO A 238 -1.50 -3.07 -9.96
N ALA A 239 -2.34 -3.09 -10.99
CA ALA A 239 -2.24 -2.13 -12.09
C ALA A 239 -2.55 -0.70 -11.64
N ALA A 240 -3.59 -0.51 -10.84
CA ALA A 240 -3.93 0.78 -10.22
C ALA A 240 -2.79 1.31 -9.37
N GLY A 241 -2.18 0.45 -8.56
CA GLY A 241 -1.02 0.78 -7.74
C GLY A 241 0.21 1.17 -8.56
N LEU A 242 0.46 0.52 -9.70
CA LEU A 242 1.59 0.84 -10.60
C LEU A 242 1.37 2.14 -11.37
N ILE A 243 0.21 2.29 -12.02
CA ILE A 243 -0.10 3.45 -12.86
C ILE A 243 -0.40 4.68 -12.01
N GLY A 244 -1.17 4.56 -10.94
CA GLY A 244 -1.46 5.68 -10.02
C GLY A 244 -0.20 6.23 -9.37
N ARG A 245 0.79 5.38 -9.08
CA ARG A 245 2.10 5.86 -8.61
C ARG A 245 2.90 6.53 -9.72
N LYS A 246 3.06 5.88 -10.86
CA LYS A 246 3.92 6.38 -11.96
C LYS A 246 3.37 7.64 -12.64
N TYR A 247 2.07 7.67 -12.92
CA TYR A 247 1.42 8.68 -13.75
C TYR A 247 0.36 9.50 -13.01
N GLY A 248 0.03 9.15 -11.76
CA GLY A 248 -1.06 9.79 -11.05
C GLY A 248 -0.76 11.24 -10.65
N LYS A 249 -1.62 12.16 -11.12
CA LYS A 249 -1.53 13.61 -10.92
C LYS A 249 -2.66 14.12 -10.03
N ILE A 250 -3.85 13.56 -10.17
CA ILE A 250 -5.05 14.02 -9.44
C ILE A 250 -5.19 13.19 -8.15
N PRO A 251 -4.87 13.74 -6.97
CA PRO A 251 -4.92 12.99 -5.72
C PRO A 251 -6.36 12.68 -5.32
N MET A 252 -6.55 11.51 -4.72
CA MET A 252 -7.79 11.05 -4.10
C MET A 252 -7.53 10.62 -2.65
N PRO A 253 -8.57 10.56 -1.80
CA PRO A 253 -8.45 10.08 -0.42
C PRO A 253 -7.71 8.73 -0.31
N GLY A 254 -6.89 8.56 0.72
CA GLY A 254 -6.19 7.29 1.00
C GLY A 254 -4.90 7.05 0.19
N ASN A 255 -4.19 8.10 -0.21
CA ASN A 255 -2.98 8.02 -1.07
C ASN A 255 -3.25 7.38 -2.43
N ARG A 256 -4.45 7.62 -2.98
CA ARG A 256 -4.86 7.16 -4.31
C ARG A 256 -4.80 8.30 -5.31
N THR A 257 -4.99 7.97 -6.58
CA THR A 257 -5.16 8.96 -7.64
C THR A 257 -6.32 8.58 -8.56
N LEU A 258 -6.88 9.57 -9.27
CA LEU A 258 -7.93 9.32 -10.26
C LEU A 258 -7.44 8.37 -11.35
N GLU A 259 -6.21 8.55 -11.81
CA GLU A 259 -5.58 7.71 -12.83
C GLU A 259 -5.40 6.26 -12.35
N GLY A 260 -5.06 6.06 -11.07
CA GLY A 260 -5.02 4.74 -10.46
C GLY A 260 -6.40 4.09 -10.45
N SER A 261 -7.43 4.82 -10.04
CA SER A 261 -8.82 4.32 -9.98
C SER A 261 -9.39 4.01 -11.36
N MET A 262 -9.10 4.83 -12.37
CA MET A 262 -9.46 4.55 -13.77
C MET A 262 -8.73 3.31 -14.29
N THR A 263 -7.46 3.15 -13.93
CA THR A 263 -6.69 1.95 -14.27
C THR A 263 -7.29 0.71 -13.62
N PHE A 264 -7.65 0.77 -12.34
CA PHE A 264 -8.35 -0.31 -11.63
C PHE A 264 -9.58 -0.76 -12.42
N PHE A 265 -10.45 0.21 -12.78
CA PHE A 265 -11.69 -0.06 -13.48
C PHE A 265 -11.44 -0.69 -14.85
N LEU A 266 -10.57 -0.11 -15.68
CA LEU A 266 -10.31 -0.59 -17.04
C LEU A 266 -9.61 -1.96 -17.05
N VAL A 267 -8.55 -2.13 -16.26
CA VAL A 267 -7.79 -3.39 -16.20
C VAL A 267 -8.63 -4.47 -15.51
N GLY A 268 -9.34 -4.14 -14.44
CA GLY A 268 -10.25 -5.06 -13.77
C GLY A 268 -11.37 -5.54 -14.68
N THR A 269 -12.00 -4.63 -15.44
CA THR A 269 -13.04 -4.98 -16.43
C THR A 269 -12.47 -5.90 -17.51
N LEU A 270 -11.30 -5.57 -18.08
CA LEU A 270 -10.68 -6.39 -19.12
C LEU A 270 -10.31 -7.77 -18.60
N ALA A 271 -9.66 -7.86 -17.43
CA ALA A 271 -9.25 -9.12 -16.83
C ALA A 271 -10.47 -10.00 -16.51
N ALA A 272 -11.48 -9.44 -15.85
CA ALA A 272 -12.73 -10.15 -15.57
C ALA A 272 -13.41 -10.65 -16.86
N SER A 273 -13.42 -9.81 -17.90
CA SER A 273 -14.07 -10.15 -19.16
C SER A 273 -13.35 -11.28 -19.91
N ILE A 274 -12.02 -11.26 -19.91
CA ILE A 274 -11.19 -12.34 -20.45
C ILE A 274 -11.43 -13.62 -19.65
N SER A 275 -11.37 -13.55 -18.32
CA SER A 275 -11.58 -14.74 -17.46
C SER A 275 -12.96 -15.36 -17.64
N LEU A 276 -14.03 -14.56 -17.70
CA LEU A 276 -15.38 -15.05 -18.03
C LEU A 276 -15.44 -15.67 -19.42
N THR A 277 -14.85 -15.05 -20.44
CA THR A 277 -14.84 -15.59 -21.81
C THR A 277 -14.21 -16.98 -21.86
N LEU A 278 -13.16 -17.21 -21.06
CA LEU A 278 -12.43 -18.48 -21.05
C LEU A 278 -13.12 -19.56 -20.21
N MET A 279 -13.80 -19.19 -19.13
CA MET A 279 -14.22 -20.14 -18.09
C MET A 279 -15.74 -20.24 -17.92
N HIS A 280 -16.49 -19.23 -18.33
CA HIS A 280 -17.94 -19.19 -18.29
C HIS A 280 -18.48 -18.29 -19.42
N PRO A 281 -18.44 -18.76 -20.68
CA PRO A 281 -18.77 -17.94 -21.83
C PRO A 281 -20.19 -17.38 -21.75
N LEU A 282 -20.31 -16.06 -21.80
CA LEU A 282 -21.55 -15.31 -21.85
C LEU A 282 -21.61 -14.51 -23.15
N PRO A 283 -22.80 -14.09 -23.62
CA PRO A 283 -22.90 -13.12 -24.71
C PRO A 283 -22.04 -11.89 -24.41
N LEU A 284 -21.31 -11.37 -25.40
CA LEU A 284 -20.30 -10.33 -25.20
C LEU A 284 -20.83 -9.12 -24.42
N TYR A 285 -22.05 -8.66 -24.73
CA TYR A 285 -22.67 -7.54 -24.03
C TYR A 285 -22.93 -7.83 -22.55
N VAL A 286 -23.40 -9.04 -22.21
CA VAL A 286 -23.59 -9.48 -20.81
C VAL A 286 -22.24 -9.51 -20.10
N ASN A 287 -21.24 -10.15 -20.71
CA ASN A 287 -19.91 -10.29 -20.14
C ASN A 287 -19.32 -8.90 -19.81
N LEU A 288 -19.39 -7.95 -20.74
CA LEU A 288 -18.88 -6.59 -20.53
C LEU A 288 -19.64 -5.85 -19.43
N ILE A 289 -20.98 -5.95 -19.39
CA ILE A 289 -21.79 -5.31 -18.34
C ILE A 289 -21.43 -5.87 -16.96
N VAL A 290 -21.36 -7.20 -16.83
CA VAL A 290 -21.05 -7.87 -15.57
C VAL A 290 -19.62 -7.56 -15.11
N SER A 291 -18.65 -7.59 -16.03
CA SER A 291 -17.25 -7.28 -15.74
C SER A 291 -17.06 -5.82 -15.33
N ALA A 292 -17.73 -4.89 -16.02
CA ALA A 292 -17.69 -3.48 -15.68
C ALA A 292 -18.36 -3.19 -14.33
N ALA A 293 -19.51 -3.83 -14.05
CA ALA A 293 -20.18 -3.70 -12.76
C ALA A 293 -19.32 -4.24 -11.61
N ALA A 294 -18.65 -5.38 -11.81
CA ALA A 294 -17.71 -5.96 -10.85
C ALA A 294 -16.51 -5.04 -10.59
N ALA A 295 -15.90 -4.47 -11.64
CA ALA A 295 -14.76 -3.58 -11.50
C ALA A 295 -15.15 -2.23 -10.86
N LEU A 296 -16.31 -1.69 -11.19
CA LEU A 296 -16.81 -0.43 -10.61
C LEU A 296 -17.06 -0.60 -9.11
N THR A 297 -17.81 -1.63 -8.73
CA THR A 297 -18.12 -1.92 -7.32
C THR A 297 -16.88 -2.36 -6.54
N GLY A 298 -15.92 -3.03 -7.19
CA GLY A 298 -14.58 -3.30 -6.64
C GLY A 298 -13.84 -2.02 -6.27
N ALA A 299 -13.79 -1.04 -7.19
CA ALA A 299 -13.18 0.27 -6.93
C ALA A 299 -13.88 1.04 -5.79
N LEU A 300 -15.22 0.91 -5.70
CA LEU A 300 -15.98 1.46 -4.57
C LEU A 300 -15.66 0.74 -3.25
N GLY A 301 -15.50 -0.59 -3.28
CA GLY A 301 -15.08 -1.38 -2.11
C GLY A 301 -13.68 -0.99 -1.62
N GLU A 302 -12.79 -0.63 -2.54
CA GLU A 302 -11.52 0.01 -2.23
C GLU A 302 -11.75 1.34 -1.49
N PHE A 303 -12.68 2.18 -1.97
CA PHE A 303 -12.99 3.50 -1.40
C PHE A 303 -13.64 3.44 -0.02
N LEU A 304 -14.53 2.48 0.19
CA LEU A 304 -15.32 2.32 1.41
C LEU A 304 -14.57 1.55 2.51
N GLY A 305 -13.64 0.66 2.15
CA GLY A 305 -12.97 -0.24 3.10
C GLY A 305 -11.52 0.14 3.41
N LYS A 306 -11.28 0.88 4.50
CA LYS A 306 -10.03 0.74 5.27
C LYS A 306 -10.11 -0.37 6.32
N TYR A 307 -11.30 -0.97 6.47
CA TYR A 307 -11.60 -1.95 7.50
C TYR A 307 -12.41 -3.11 6.90
N PRO A 308 -12.00 -4.37 7.08
CA PRO A 308 -10.76 -4.79 7.73
C PRO A 308 -9.50 -4.78 6.81
N ASP A 309 -9.65 -5.05 5.50
CA ASP A 309 -8.54 -5.14 4.53
C ASP A 309 -9.11 -5.10 3.08
N ASP A 310 -8.33 -4.58 2.12
CA ASP A 310 -8.73 -4.49 0.71
C ASP A 310 -8.87 -5.86 0.05
N ASN A 311 -8.14 -6.87 0.53
CA ASN A 311 -8.23 -8.25 0.05
C ASN A 311 -9.52 -8.96 0.48
N LEU A 312 -10.30 -8.36 1.39
CA LEU A 312 -11.67 -8.79 1.69
C LEU A 312 -12.71 -7.93 0.97
N SER A 313 -12.58 -6.60 1.05
CA SER A 313 -13.63 -5.70 0.57
C SER A 313 -13.77 -5.75 -0.95
N ILE A 314 -12.66 -5.72 -1.69
CA ILE A 314 -12.69 -5.67 -3.16
C ILE A 314 -13.38 -6.91 -3.75
N PRO A 315 -12.99 -8.16 -3.41
CA PRO A 315 -13.63 -9.32 -4.03
C PRO A 315 -15.12 -9.42 -3.72
N LEU A 316 -15.52 -9.10 -2.48
CA LEU A 316 -16.92 -9.17 -2.08
C LEU A 316 -17.79 -8.09 -2.76
N THR A 317 -17.29 -6.86 -2.87
CA THR A 317 -18.06 -5.82 -3.57
C THR A 317 -18.10 -6.10 -5.07
N SER A 318 -17.00 -6.58 -5.67
CA SER A 318 -16.97 -7.02 -7.07
C SER A 318 -17.96 -8.14 -7.35
N ALA A 319 -18.03 -9.17 -6.50
CA ALA A 319 -19.02 -10.23 -6.60
C ALA A 319 -20.45 -9.68 -6.47
N GLY A 320 -20.69 -8.76 -5.52
CA GLY A 320 -21.99 -8.11 -5.36
C GLY A 320 -22.43 -7.30 -6.57
N GLY A 321 -21.53 -6.53 -7.19
CA GLY A 321 -21.82 -5.77 -8.42
C GLY A 321 -22.10 -6.68 -9.62
N ALA A 322 -21.35 -7.76 -9.77
CA ALA A 322 -21.60 -8.76 -10.79
C ALA A 322 -22.95 -9.48 -10.57
N ALA A 323 -23.28 -9.85 -9.33
CA ALA A 323 -24.54 -10.47 -8.98
C ALA A 323 -25.73 -9.57 -9.31
N LEU A 324 -25.63 -8.28 -8.95
CA LEU A 324 -26.65 -7.28 -9.28
C LEU A 324 -26.83 -7.16 -10.80
N ALA A 325 -25.73 -7.08 -11.55
CA ALA A 325 -25.78 -7.00 -13.01
C ALA A 325 -26.45 -8.24 -13.64
N LEU A 326 -26.08 -9.44 -13.19
CA LEU A 326 -26.68 -10.69 -13.67
C LEU A 326 -28.18 -10.79 -13.32
N SER A 327 -28.58 -10.32 -12.14
CA SER A 327 -29.98 -10.29 -11.71
C SER A 327 -30.81 -9.31 -12.56
N VAL A 328 -30.29 -8.10 -12.80
CA VAL A 328 -30.95 -7.09 -13.66
C VAL A 328 -31.10 -7.57 -15.11
N LEU A 329 -30.16 -8.38 -15.59
CA LEU A 329 -30.21 -8.99 -16.92
C LEU A 329 -31.08 -10.26 -16.99
N GLY A 330 -31.65 -10.72 -15.87
CA GLY A 330 -32.50 -11.92 -15.80
C GLY A 330 -31.76 -13.24 -16.05
N ILE A 331 -30.46 -13.28 -15.72
CA ILE A 331 -29.60 -14.47 -15.86
C ILE A 331 -29.50 -15.26 -14.55
N PHE A 332 -29.64 -14.55 -13.43
CA PHE A 332 -29.92 -15.13 -12.11
C PHE A 332 -31.39 -14.90 -11.73
#